data_AF-A0A8C3IQ69-F1
#
_entry.id   AF-A0A8C3IQ69-F1
#
_cell.length_a   1.000
_cell.length_b   1.000
_cell.length_c   1.000
_cell.angle_alpha   90.00
_cell.angle_beta   90.00
_cell.angle_gamma   90.00
#
_symmetry.space_group_name_H-M   'P 1'
#
loop_
_entity.id
_entity.type
_entity.pdbx_description
1 polymer ?
#
loop_
_entity_poly.entity_id
_entity_poly.type
_entity_poly.pdbx_seq_one_letter_code
_entity_poly.pdbx_strand_id
1 'polypeptide(L)' 'MVNYYDILGIQRNASADDIKKAYRKLALKVHPDKNPENREARLIFKNYLKYS' A
#
# COMPACT_ATOMS: atom_id res chain seq x y z
N MET A 1 -10.26 10.59 -11.79
CA MET A 1 -9.57 11.04 -10.57
C MET A 1 -9.54 9.88 -9.59
N VAL A 2 -8.36 9.45 -9.16
CA VAL A 2 -8.21 8.30 -8.26
C VAL A 2 -8.56 8.76 -6.83
N ASN A 3 -9.54 8.12 -6.20
CA ASN A 3 -9.94 8.46 -4.83
C ASN A 3 -9.01 7.76 -3.83
N TYR A 4 -8.20 8.51 -3.09
CA TYR A 4 -7.32 7.95 -2.05
C TYR A 4 -8.08 7.15 -0.99
N TYR A 5 -9.31 7.57 -0.70
CA TYR A 5 -10.23 6.86 0.21
C TYR A 5 -10.61 5.47 -0.32
N ASP A 6 -10.78 5.33 -1.63
CA ASP A 6 -11.13 4.06 -2.29
C ASP A 6 -9.93 3.09 -2.28
N ILE A 7 -8.73 3.61 -2.56
CA ILE A 7 -7.46 2.83 -2.47
C ILE A 7 -7.24 2.31 -1.04
N LEU A 8 -7.53 3.14 -0.04
CA LEU A 8 -7.39 2.79 1.37
C LEU A 8 -8.58 1.96 1.90
N GLY A 9 -9.65 1.79 1.12
CA GLY A 9 -10.86 1.07 1.50
C GLY A 9 -11.63 1.74 2.65
N ILE A 10 -11.55 3.06 2.76
CA ILE A 10 -12.17 3.86 3.83
C ILE A 10 -13.22 4.80 3.25
N GLN A 11 -14.20 5.17 4.07
CA GLN A 11 -15.19 6.16 3.66
C GLN A 11 -14.56 7.54 3.46
N ARG A 12 -15.17 8.38 2.60
CA ARG A 12 -14.72 9.77 2.38
C ARG A 12 -14.84 10.65 3.63
N ASN A 13 -15.64 10.22 4.61
CA ASN A 13 -15.78 10.81 5.94
C ASN A 13 -14.79 10.22 6.97
N ALA A 14 -13.84 9.39 6.55
CA ALA A 14 -12.87 8.81 7.47
C ALA A 14 -11.99 9.89 8.11
N SER A 15 -11.80 9.81 9.42
CA SER A 15 -10.95 10.73 10.16
C SER A 15 -9.47 10.50 9.84
N ALA A 16 -8.62 11.48 10.15
CA ALA A 16 -7.17 11.36 9.94
C ALA A 16 -6.56 10.13 10.66
N ASP A 17 -7.16 9.70 11.77
CA ASP A 17 -6.77 8.49 12.49
C ASP A 17 -7.11 7.20 11.72
N ASP A 18 -8.31 7.14 11.12
CA ASP A 18 -8.74 6.04 10.25
C ASP A 18 -7.85 5.91 9.01
N ILE A 19 -7.47 7.05 8.40
CA ILE A 19 -6.54 7.09 7.27
C ILE A 19 -5.19 6.47 7.67
N LYS A 20 -4.63 6.87 8.84
CA LYS A 20 -3.37 6.32 9.34
C LYS A 20 -3.46 4.83 9.65
N LYS A 21 -4.57 4.36 10.24
CA LYS A 21 -4.80 2.93 10.52
C LYS A 21 -4.92 2.11 9.24
N ALA A 22 -5.69 2.59 8.27
CA ALA A 22 -5.85 1.94 6.97
C ALA A 22 -4.52 1.84 6.23
N TYR A 23 -3.75 2.92 6.20
CA TYR A 23 -2.42 2.95 5.59
C TYR A 23 -1.46 1.93 6.23
N ARG A 24 -1.40 1.87 7.57
CA ARG A 24 -0.56 0.88 8.28
C ARG A 24 -0.98 -0.55 7.98
N LYS A 25 -2.29 -0.83 7.94
CA LYS A 25 -2.81 -2.17 7.58
C LYS A 25 -2.45 -2.55 6.15
N LEU A 26 -2.59 -1.62 5.19
CA LEU A 26 -2.23 -1.85 3.80
C LEU A 26 -0.73 -2.09 3.64
N ALA A 27 0.10 -1.25 4.28
CA ALA A 27 1.55 -1.39 4.28
C ALA A 27 1.99 -2.74 4.83
N LEU A 28 1.40 -3.22 5.94
CA LEU A 28 1.68 -4.55 6.49
C LEU A 28 1.21 -5.68 5.58
N LYS A 29 0.09 -5.51 4.87
CA LYS A 29 -0.46 -6.49 3.93
C LYS A 29 0.35 -6.59 2.64
N VAL A 30 1.01 -5.51 2.22
CA VAL A 30 1.88 -5.48 1.03
C VAL A 30 3.36 -5.65 1.41
N HIS A 31 3.69 -5.63 2.70
CA HIS A 31 5.07 -5.63 3.17
C HIS A 31 5.81 -6.88 2.64
N PRO A 32 6.96 -6.70 1.97
CA PRO A 32 7.70 -7.82 1.35
C PRO A 32 8.23 -8.82 2.38
N ASP A 33 8.46 -8.37 3.63
CA ASP A 33 8.86 -9.23 4.75
C ASP A 33 7.77 -10.22 5.18
N LYS A 34 6.49 -9.81 5.07
CA LYS A 34 5.33 -10.67 5.39
C LYS A 34 4.72 -11.37 4.18
N ASN A 35 5.06 -10.95 2.97
CA ASN A 35 4.63 -11.58 1.72
C ASN A 35 5.85 -11.94 0.84
N PRO A 36 6.75 -12.79 1.35
CA PRO A 36 7.95 -13.19 0.62
C PRO A 36 7.64 -13.94 -0.69
N GLU A 37 6.40 -14.39 -0.87
CA GLU A 37 5.95 -15.20 -2.01
C GLU A 37 5.34 -14.38 -3.15
N ASN A 38 5.10 -13.08 -2.95
CA ASN A 38 4.51 -12.23 -3.98
C ASN A 38 5.58 -11.80 -5.00
N ARG A 39 5.90 -12.69 -5.94
CA ARG A 39 6.91 -12.49 -7.01
C ARG A 39 6.73 -11.17 -7.76
N GLU A 40 5.51 -10.65 -7.85
CA GLU A 40 5.22 -9.36 -8.49
C GLU A 40 5.77 -8.16 -7.71
N ALA A 41 5.69 -8.18 -6.37
CA ALA A 41 6.24 -7.10 -5.54
C ALA A 41 7.77 -6.99 -5.68
N ARG A 42 8.44 -8.13 -5.85
CA ARG A 42 9.90 -8.18 -6.11
C ARG A 42 10.26 -7.61 -7.49
N LEU A 43 9.41 -7.81 -8.50
CA LEU A 43 9.64 -7.31 -9.85
C LEU A 43 9.45 -5.79 -9.93
N ILE A 44 8.37 -5.28 -9.32
CA ILE A 44 8.04 -3.85 -9.28
C ILE A 44 9.12 -3.08 -8.51
N PHE A 45 9.57 -3.61 -7.37
CA PHE A 45 10.63 -2.98 -6.57
C PHE A 45 11.97 -2.94 -7.30
N LYS A 46 12.34 -4.01 -8.02
CA LYS A 46 13.55 -4.03 -8.85
C LYS A 46 13.53 -2.98 -9.96
N ASN A 47 12.37 -2.74 -10.59
CA ASN A 47 12.25 -1.71 -11.62
C ASN A 47 12.39 -0.30 -11.02
N TYR A 48 11.83 -0.05 -9.85
CA TYR A 48 11.97 1.25 -9.18
C TYR A 48 13.42 1.60 -8.81
N LEU A 49 14.22 0.62 -8.42
CA LEU A 49 15.64 0.83 -8.07
C LEU A 49 16.59 0.96 -9.28
N LYS A 50 16.14 0.60 -10.49
CA LYS A 50 16.99 0.61 -11.69
C LYS A 50 17.02 1.96 -12.41
N TYR A 51 16.08 2.85 -12.10
CA TYR A 51 15.92 4.16 -12.76
C TYR A 51 16.27 5.35 -11.84
N SER A 52 16.90 5.09 -10.69
CA SER A 52 17.49 6.14 -9.84
C SER A 52 18.99 6.22 -10.02
#